data_AF-A0A7J5D8V6-F1
#
_entry.id   AF-A0A7J5D8V6-F1
#
_cell.length_a   1.000
_cell.length_b   1.000
_cell.length_c   1.000
_cell.angle_alpha   90.00
_cell.angle_beta   90.00
_cell.angle_gamma   90.00
#
_symmetry.space_group_name_H-M   'P 1'
#
loop_
_entity.id
_entity.type
_entity.pdbx_description
1 polymer ?
#
loop_
_entity_poly.entity_id
_entity_poly.type
_entity_poly.pdbx_seq_one_letter_code
_entity_poly.pdbx_strand_id
1 'polypeptide(L)' 'MRVAPLGGTAVQDHVALAEIDLCGELIIAASAAHEDRLSLESIDAVLKVAEERAPERRGVED' A
#
# COMPACT_ATOMS: atom_id res chain seq x y z
N MET A 1 1.36 -7.75 23.89
CA MET A 1 1.64 -6.71 22.87
C MET A 1 2.24 -5.51 23.60
N ARG A 2 3.54 -5.23 23.46
CA ARG A 2 4.15 -3.98 23.98
C ARG A 2 4.25 -3.01 22.82
N VAL A 3 3.48 -1.93 22.87
CA VAL A 3 3.60 -0.82 21.92
C VAL A 3 4.61 0.15 22.52
N ALA A 4 5.70 0.44 21.80
CA ALA A 4 6.64 1.45 22.22
C ALA A 4 5.98 2.84 22.14
N PRO A 5 6.29 3.80 23.02
CA PRO A 5 5.75 5.14 22.91
C PRO A 5 6.26 5.75 21.60
N LEU A 6 5.36 6.21 20.74
CA LEU A 6 5.70 7.03 19.58
C LEU A 6 6.20 8.38 20.10
N GLY A 7 7.50 8.43 20.41
CA GLY A 7 8.22 9.65 20.70
C GLY A 7 8.43 10.44 19.41
N GLY A 8 7.54 11.40 19.15
CA GLY A 8 7.69 12.37 18.06
C GLY A 8 6.58 13.41 18.16
N THR A 9 6.90 14.56 18.76
CA THR A 9 6.14 15.82 18.76
C THR A 9 4.63 15.69 18.51
N ALA A 10 3.85 15.58 19.59
CA ALA A 10 2.40 15.69 19.60
C ALA A 10 1.89 17.13 19.31
N VAL A 11 2.55 17.84 18.38
CA VAL A 11 1.98 19.02 17.73
C VAL A 11 1.45 18.51 16.41
N GLN A 12 0.13 18.55 16.30
CA GLN A 12 -0.63 18.16 15.12
C GLN A 12 0.00 18.81 13.88
N ASP A 13 0.68 18.02 13.05
CA ASP A 13 1.02 18.45 11.70
C ASP A 13 -0.31 18.52 10.94
N HIS A 14 -0.87 19.72 10.95
CA HIS A 14 -2.14 20.05 10.32
C HIS A 14 -2.10 19.80 8.81
N VAL A 15 -0.92 19.85 8.19
CA VAL A 15 -0.74 19.49 6.78
C VAL A 15 -0.85 17.98 6.62
N ALA A 16 -0.10 17.20 7.42
CA ALA A 16 -0.19 15.74 7.36
C ALA A 16 -1.59 15.21 7.71
N LEU A 17 -2.27 15.83 8.69
CA LEU A 17 -3.65 15.48 9.03
C LEU A 17 -4.63 15.82 7.89
N ALA A 18 -4.50 17.01 7.29
CA ALA A 18 -5.31 17.37 6.12
C ALA A 18 -5.05 16.43 4.93
N GLU A 19 -3.81 15.94 4.77
CA GLU A 19 -3.45 14.98 3.73
C GLU A 19 -4.06 13.59 3.99
N ILE A 20 -4.08 13.14 5.24
CA ILE A 20 -4.74 11.88 5.63
C ILE A 20 -6.24 11.96 5.36
N ASP A 21 -6.89 13.06 5.76
CA ASP A 21 -8.32 13.28 5.53
C ASP A 21 -8.63 13.30 4.03
N LEU A 22 -7.84 14.05 3.24
CA LEU A 22 -8.00 14.10 1.78
C LEU A 22 -7.78 12.73 1.13
N CYS A 23 -6.75 11.99 1.53
CA CYS A 23 -6.50 10.64 1.02
C CYS A 23 -7.67 9.70 1.33
N GLY A 24 -8.25 9.78 2.52
CA GLY A 24 -9.42 8.99 2.91
C GLY A 24 -10.62 9.24 2.00
N GLU A 25 -10.95 10.50 1.76
CA GLU A 25 -12.06 10.88 0.86
C GLU A 25 -11.82 10.40 -0.58
N LEU A 26 -10.59 10.51 -1.09
CA LEU A 26 -10.25 10.05 -2.44
C LEU A 26 -10.36 8.53 -2.59
N ILE A 27 -9.99 7.74 -1.58
CA ILE A 27 -10.14 6.28 -1.59
C ILE A 27 -11.62 5.89 -1.67
N ILE A 28 -12.48 6.57 -0.89
CA ILE A 28 -13.92 6.31 -0.89
C ILE A 28 -14.52 6.69 -2.24
N ALA A 29 -14.19 7.88 -2.76
CA ALA A 29 -14.65 8.34 -4.06
C ALA A 29 -14.22 7.40 -5.19
N ALA A 30 -12.96 6.94 -5.18
CA ALA A 30 -12.45 5.99 -6.17
C ALA A 30 -13.12 4.61 -6.04
N SER A 31 -13.40 4.15 -4.82
CA SER A 31 -14.10 2.87 -4.58
C SER A 31 -15.57 2.91 -4.97
N ALA A 32 -16.21 4.08 -4.90
CA ALA A 32 -17.59 4.31 -5.29
C ALA A 32 -17.75 4.63 -6.79
N ALA A 33 -16.67 5.01 -7.47
CA ALA A 33 -16.67 5.21 -8.90
C ALA A 33 -17.01 3.90 -9.62
N HIS A 34 -17.85 3.98 -10.64
CA HIS A 34 -18.22 2.84 -11.48
C HIS A 34 -17.12 2.55 -12.51
N GLU A 35 -15.93 2.25 -12.03
CA GLU A 35 -14.79 1.79 -12.83
C GLU A 35 -14.76 0.26 -12.87
N ASP A 36 -14.24 -0.29 -13.97
CA ASP A 36 -14.00 -1.73 -14.05
C ASP A 36 -12.89 -2.15 -13.09
N ARG A 37 -12.95 -3.39 -12.59
CA ARG A 37 -11.87 -3.94 -11.76
C ARG A 37 -10.59 -4.00 -12.58
N LEU A 38 -9.47 -3.60 -11.98
CA LEU A 38 -8.15 -3.80 -12.55
C LEU A 38 -7.93 -5.27 -12.92
N SER A 39 -7.23 -5.50 -14.03
CA SER A 39 -6.80 -6.84 -14.42
C SER A 39 -5.74 -7.37 -13.44
N LEU A 40 -5.62 -8.69 -13.32
CA LEU A 40 -4.60 -9.32 -12.49
C LEU A 40 -3.18 -8.90 -12.91
N GLU A 41 -2.92 -8.78 -14.21
CA GLU A 41 -1.64 -8.34 -14.74
C GLU A 41 -1.30 -6.90 -14.31
N SER A 42 -2.27 -5.99 -14.37
CA SER A 42 -2.06 -4.61 -13.90
C SER A 42 -1.87 -4.53 -12.39
N ILE A 43 -2.55 -5.37 -11.61
CA ILE A 43 -2.36 -5.48 -10.16
C ILE A 43 -0.95 -5.98 -9.85
N ASP A 44 -0.51 -7.05 -10.49
CA ASP A 44 0.83 -7.62 -10.28
C ASP A 44 1.94 -6.64 -10.68
N ALA A 45 1.73 -5.84 -11.73
CA ALA A 45 2.66 -4.79 -12.15
C ALA A 45 2.79 -3.66 -11.12
N VAL A 46 1.67 -3.19 -10.55
CA VAL A 46 1.67 -2.17 -9.49
C VAL A 46 2.31 -2.71 -8.21
N LEU A 47 1.99 -3.95 -7.84
CA LEU A 47 2.53 -4.61 -6.66
C LEU A 47 3.95 -5.18 -6.84
N LYS A 48 4.48 -5.16 -8.07
CA LYS A 48 5.78 -5.74 -8.43
C LYS A 48 5.93 -7.23 -8.05
N VAL A 49 4.81 -7.96 -7.97
CA VAL A 49 4.77 -9.37 -7.54
C VAL A 49 5.53 -10.29 -8.50
N ALA A 50 5.60 -9.93 -9.79
CA ALA A 50 6.35 -10.68 -10.79
C ALA A 50 7.87 -10.65 -10.53
N GLU A 51 8.39 -9.56 -9.96
CA GLU A 51 9.81 -9.43 -9.59
C GLU A 51 10.11 -10.25 -8.33
N GLU A 52 9.19 -10.30 -7.36
CA GLU A 52 9.32 -11.08 -6.12
C GLU A 52 9.16 -12.60 -6.32
N ARG A 53 8.40 -13.02 -7.33
CA ARG A 53 8.20 -14.44 -7.68
C ARG A 53 9.32 -15.03 -8.56
N ALA A 54 10.30 -14.21 -8.97
CA ALA A 54 11.49 -14.70 -9.64
C ALA A 54 12.16 -15.77 -8.77
N PRO A 55 12.41 -16.97 -9.30
CA PRO A 55 12.55 -18.14 -8.46
C PRO A 55 13.86 -18.13 -7.67
N GLU A 56 13.75 -18.31 -6.36
CA GLU A 56 14.76 -18.93 -5.49
C GLU A 56 14.97 -20.43 -5.86
N ARG A 57 14.78 -20.82 -7.13
CA ARG A 57 15.04 -22.18 -7.66
C ARG A 57 16.48 -22.30 -8.12
N ARG A 58 17.44 -21.97 -7.25
CA ARG A 58 18.82 -22.43 -7.40
C ARG A 58 19.21 -23.15 -6.12
N GLY A 59 18.85 -24.43 -6.03
CA GLY A 59 19.20 -25.24 -4.87
C GLY A 59 18.49 -26.59 -4.78
N VAL A 60 18.24 -27.26 -5.89
CA VAL A 60 18.17 -28.74 -5.88
C VAL A 60 19.04 -29.19 -7.05
N GLU A 61 20.33 -29.32 -6.77
CA GLU A 61 21.31 -29.96 -7.63
C GLU A 61 21.40 -31.44 -7.19
N ASP A 62 21.13 -32.34 -8.15
CA ASP A 62 21.21 -33.82 -8.18
C ASP A 62 20.50 -34.67 -7.09
#